data_AF-L1QLB6-F1
#
_entry.id   AF-L1QLB6-F1
#
_cell.length_a   1.000
_cell.length_b   1.000
_cell.length_c   1.000
_cell.angle_alpha   90.00
_cell.angle_beta   90.00
_cell.angle_gamma   90.00
#
_symmetry.space_group_name_H-M   'P 1'
#
loop_
_entity.id
_entity.type
_entity.pdbx_description
1 polymer ?
#
loop_
_entity_poly.entity_id
_entity_poly.type
_entity_poly.pdbx_seq_one_letter_code
_entity_poly.pdbx_strand_id
1 'polypeptide(L)'
;MGYVYNNFIDEFNNLNNKENILLIPLGKAVEEVLLKLKDEGILSENQILIGFPHPSGANVNRLIQFEENKKKMIEFIEWKKFQ
;
A
#
# COMPACT_ATOMS: atom_id res chain seq x y z
N MET A 1 -5.01 7.89 -13.43
CA MET A 1 -3.54 7.99 -13.31
C MET A 1 -3.02 9.43 -13.22
N GLY A 2 -3.57 10.43 -13.93
CA GLY A 2 -3.03 11.80 -13.91
C GLY A 2 -2.81 12.39 -12.49
N TYR A 3 -3.75 12.19 -11.56
CA TYR A 3 -3.57 12.64 -10.17
C TYR A 3 -2.35 11.99 -9.48
N VAL A 4 -2.11 10.70 -9.71
CA VAL A 4 -1.01 9.94 -9.10
C VAL A 4 0.33 10.54 -9.51
N TYR A 5 0.53 10.75 -10.81
CA TYR A 5 1.80 11.24 -11.33
C TYR A 5 2.02 12.74 -11.10
N ASN A 6 0.94 13.53 -11.04
CA ASN A 6 1.05 14.98 -10.91
C ASN A 6 0.98 15.50 -9.47
N ASN A 7 0.59 14.65 -8.50
CA ASN A 7 0.41 15.10 -7.11
C ASN A 7 1.00 14.08 -6.14
N PHE A 8 0.51 12.84 -6.14
CA PHE A 8 0.91 11.84 -5.13
C PHE A 8 2.42 11.57 -5.14
N ILE A 9 3.04 11.40 -6.31
CA ILE A 9 4.49 11.17 -6.40
C ILE A 9 5.27 12.35 -5.82
N ASP A 10 4.84 13.58 -6.12
CA ASP A 10 5.49 14.80 -5.62
C ASP A 10 5.32 14.94 -4.10
N GLU A 11 4.11 14.71 -3.59
CA GLU A 11 3.82 14.69 -2.15
C GLU A 11 4.67 13.64 -1.44
N PHE A 12 4.73 12.42 -1.98
CA PHE A 12 5.52 11.32 -1.44
C PHE A 12 7.02 11.62 -1.45
N ASN A 13 7.52 12.23 -2.53
CA ASN A 13 8.93 12.61 -2.67
C ASN A 13 9.35 13.70 -1.70
N ASN A 14 8.42 14.52 -1.22
CA ASN A 14 8.66 15.58 -0.23
C ASN A 14 8.61 15.08 1.22
N LEU A 15 8.27 13.82 1.47
CA LEU A 15 8.29 13.25 2.82
C LEU A 15 9.73 12.97 3.27
N ASN A 16 10.04 13.36 4.50
CA ASN A 16 11.31 13.00 5.13
C ASN A 16 11.39 11.50 5.36
N ASN A 17 12.56 10.90 5.10
CA ASN A 17 12.81 9.46 5.24
C ASN A 17 11.81 8.59 4.46
N LYS A 18 11.42 9.03 3.25
CA LYS A 18 10.38 8.38 2.44
C LYS A 18 10.62 6.89 2.21
N GLU A 19 11.89 6.47 2.10
CA GLU A 19 12.32 5.08 1.96
C GLU A 19 11.89 4.18 3.13
N ASN A 20 11.67 4.77 4.31
CA ASN A 20 11.25 4.05 5.51
C ASN A 20 9.73 4.07 5.73
N ILE A 21 8.98 4.79 4.89
CA ILE A 21 7.52 4.92 5.03
C ILE A 21 6.83 3.64 4.57
N LEU A 22 5.85 3.20 5.36
CA LEU A 22 4.94 2.13 5.03
C LEU A 22 3.64 2.70 4.44
N LEU A 23 3.35 2.37 3.20
CA LEU A 23 2.16 2.74 2.46
C LEU A 23 1.09 1.65 2.63
N ILE A 24 -0.11 2.07 3.03
CA ILE A 24 -1.26 1.18 3.25
C ILE A 24 -2.34 1.50 2.21
N PRO A 25 -2.42 0.75 1.09
CA PRO A 25 -3.45 0.94 0.08
C PRO A 25 -4.82 0.49 0.59
N LEU A 26 -5.79 1.41 0.62
CA LEU A 26 -7.15 1.13 1.09
C LEU A 26 -8.05 0.62 -0.06
N GLY A 27 -7.86 -0.64 -0.44
CA GLY A 27 -8.63 -1.32 -1.46
C GLY A 27 -7.86 -1.57 -2.77
N LYS A 28 -8.41 -2.46 -3.60
CA LYS A 28 -7.70 -3.07 -4.72
C LYS A 28 -7.21 -2.08 -5.77
N ALA A 29 -8.01 -1.07 -6.10
CA ALA A 29 -7.63 -0.07 -7.10
C ALA A 29 -6.40 0.75 -6.68
N VAL A 30 -6.30 1.13 -5.39
CA VAL A 30 -5.13 1.86 -4.88
C VAL A 30 -3.92 0.94 -4.77
N GLU A 31 -4.14 -0.32 -4.37
CA GLU A 31 -3.08 -1.34 -4.32
C GLU A 31 -2.41 -1.52 -5.69
N GLU A 32 -3.20 -1.68 -6.75
CA GLU A 32 -2.69 -1.84 -8.11
C GLU A 32 -1.87 -0.63 -8.59
N VAL A 33 -2.28 0.58 -8.19
CA VAL A 33 -1.51 1.80 -8.47
C VAL A 33 -0.14 1.75 -7.79
N LEU A 34 -0.08 1.39 -6.49
CA LEU A 34 1.21 1.33 -5.78
C LEU A 34 2.10 0.21 -6.34
N LEU A 35 1.53 -0.94 -6.69
CA LEU A 35 2.27 -2.03 -7.34
C LEU A 35 2.85 -1.62 -8.69
N LYS A 36 2.09 -0.84 -9.48
CA LYS A 36 2.60 -0.26 -10.72
C LYS A 36 3.77 0.70 -10.47
N LEU A 37 3.67 1.58 -9.46
CA LEU A 37 4.77 2.48 -9.10
C LEU A 37 6.01 1.71 -8.59
N LYS A 38 5.81 0.56 -7.94
CA LYS A 38 6.89 -0.37 -7.59
C LYS A 38 7.54 -0.96 -8.83
N ASP A 39 6.75 -1.41 -9.80
CA ASP A 39 7.28 -1.94 -11.07
C ASP A 39 8.04 -0.87 -11.88
N GLU A 40 7.66 0.40 -11.73
CA GLU A 40 8.36 1.57 -12.30
C GLU A 40 9.61 2.00 -11.50
N GLY A 41 9.92 1.34 -10.37
CA GLY A 41 11.08 1.64 -9.53
C GLY A 41 10.94 2.89 -8.66
N ILE A 42 9.74 3.47 -8.57
CA ILE A 42 9.45 4.66 -7.76
C ILE A 42 9.25 4.28 -6.28
N LEU A 43 8.65 3.12 -6.03
CA LEU A 43 8.45 2.54 -4.71
C LEU A 43 9.20 1.22 -4.57
N SER A 44 9.60 0.87 -3.35
CA SER A 44 10.17 -0.43 -3.02
C SER A 44 9.10 -1.39 -2.54
N GLU A 45 9.28 -2.70 -2.78
CA GLU A 45 8.34 -3.73 -2.34
C GLU A 45 8.14 -3.72 -0.82
N ASN A 46 9.20 -3.44 -0.06
CA ASN A 46 9.15 -3.33 1.40
C ASN A 46 8.40 -2.09 1.91
N GLN A 47 7.91 -1.21 1.04
CA GLN A 47 7.14 -0.01 1.42
C GLN A 47 5.64 -0.22 1.30
N ILE A 48 5.13 -1.33 0.74
CA ILE A 48 3.71 -1.48 0.41
C ILE A 48 3.08 -2.63 1.20
N LEU A 49 2.14 -2.33 2.09
CA LEU A 49 1.38 -3.34 2.85
C LEU A 49 0.08 -3.71 2.12
N ILE A 50 0.14 -4.72 1.25
CA ILE A 50 -1.01 -5.17 0.44
C ILE A 50 -2.07 -5.94 1.24
N GLY A 51 -3.30 -6.01 0.72
CA GLY A 51 -4.38 -6.83 1.27
C GLY A 51 -5.42 -6.09 2.12
N PHE A 52 -5.31 -4.77 2.29
CA PHE A 52 -6.35 -3.99 2.94
C PHE A 52 -7.61 -3.89 2.06
N PRO A 53 -8.80 -4.18 2.60
CA PRO A 53 -10.05 -4.01 1.87
C PRO A 53 -10.37 -2.53 1.68
N HIS A 54 -11.21 -2.22 0.70
CA HIS A 54 -11.75 -0.87 0.58
C HIS A 54 -12.63 -0.55 1.83
N PRO A 55 -12.44 0.61 2.49
CA PRO A 55 -13.05 0.89 3.79
C PRO A 55 -14.53 1.29 3.72
N SER A 56 -15.05 1.61 2.54
CA SER A 56 -16.44 2.05 2.36
C SER A 56 -17.45 1.02 2.89
N GLY A 57 -18.56 1.50 3.46
CA GLY A 57 -19.68 0.65 3.90
C GLY A 57 -20.32 -0.18 2.77
N ALA A 58 -20.19 0.23 1.51
CA ALA A 58 -20.65 -0.53 0.34
C ALA A 58 -19.88 -1.85 0.14
N ASN A 59 -18.67 -1.98 0.70
CA ASN A 59 -17.93 -3.23 0.72
C ASN A 59 -18.41 -4.09 1.90
N VAL A 60 -19.47 -4.86 1.67
CA VAL A 60 -20.07 -5.75 2.67
C VAL A 60 -19.09 -6.81 3.18
N ASN A 61 -18.11 -7.19 2.36
CA ASN A 61 -17.14 -8.24 2.69
C ASN A 61 -15.84 -7.70 3.31
N ARG A 62 -15.74 -6.39 3.63
CA ARG A 62 -14.50 -5.78 4.13
C ARG A 62 -13.92 -6.49 5.35
N LEU A 63 -14.77 -6.95 6.28
CA LEU A 63 -14.30 -7.62 7.50
C LEU A 63 -13.72 -9.01 7.20
N ILE A 64 -14.37 -9.76 6.30
CA ILE A 64 -13.89 -11.08 5.87
C ILE A 64 -12.56 -10.94 5.13
N GLN A 65 -12.50 -10.03 4.15
CA GLN A 65 -11.27 -9.73 3.40
C GLN A 65 -10.11 -9.32 4.32
N PHE A 66 -10.40 -8.48 5.32
CA PHE A 66 -9.39 -8.07 6.29
C PHE A 66 -8.86 -9.26 7.10
N GLU A 67 -9.75 -10.08 7.68
CA GLU A 67 -9.34 -11.24 8.47
C GLU A 67 -8.59 -12.29 7.64
N GLU A 68 -8.99 -12.52 6.39
CA GLU A 68 -8.28 -13.41 5.45
C GLU A 68 -6.85 -12.93 5.14
N ASN A 69 -6.65 -11.61 5.02
CA ASN A 69 -5.34 -11.03 4.68
C ASN A 69 -4.46 -10.72 5.90
N LYS A 70 -5.04 -10.67 7.10
CA LYS A 70 -4.39 -10.24 8.36
C LYS A 70 -3.09 -10.98 8.65
N LYS A 71 -3.08 -12.31 8.48
CA LYS A 71 -1.89 -13.13 8.72
C LYS A 71 -0.73 -12.70 7.82
N LYS A 72 -0.98 -12.55 6.51
CA LYS A 72 0.03 -12.12 5.53
C LYS A 72 0.54 -10.71 5.82
N MET A 73 -0.35 -9.81 6.24
CA MET A 73 0.04 -8.44 6.61
C MET A 73 0.98 -8.41 7.82
N ILE A 74 0.69 -9.23 8.84
CA ILE A 74 1.58 -9.37 10.02
C ILE A 74 2.92 -9.95 9.59
N GLU A 75 2.93 -11.03 8.80
CA GLU A 75 4.15 -11.65 8.28
C GLU A 75 5.02 -10.65 7.49
N PHE A 76 4.40 -9.79 6.67
CA PHE A 76 5.10 -8.73 5.96
C PHE A 76 5.74 -7.71 6.90
N ILE A 77 5.02 -7.26 7.93
CA ILE A 77 5.54 -6.27 8.90
C ILE A 77 6.70 -6.88 9.68
N GLU A 78 6.59 -8.13 10.12
CA GLU A 78 7.68 -8.82 10.82
C GLU A 78 8.89 -9.00 9.90
N TRP A 79 8.70 -9.43 8.64
CA TRP A 79 9.78 -9.52 7.65
C TRP A 79 10.49 -8.17 7.45
N LYS A 80 9.73 -7.08 7.29
CA LYS A 80 10.27 -5.72 7.09
C LYS A 80 11.17 -5.26 8.24
N LYS A 81 10.92 -5.67 9.49
CA LYS A 81 11.75 -5.29 10.65
C LYS A 81 13.20 -5.76 10.55
N PHE A 82 13.47 -6.78 9.73
CA PHE A 82 14.79 -7.40 9.55
C PHE A 82 15.42 -7.09 8.18
N GLN A 83 14.88 -6.13 7.44
CA GLN A 83 15.48 -5.58 6.21
C GLN A 83 16.24 -4.29 6.54
#